data_AF-A0A0F9HJ21-F1
#
_entry.id   AF-A0A0F9HJ21-F1
#
_cell.length_a   1.000
_cell.length_b   1.000
_cell.length_c   1.000
_cell.angle_alpha   90.00
_cell.angle_beta   90.00
_cell.angle_gamma   90.00
#
_symmetry.space_group_name_H-M   'P 1'
#
loop_
_entity.id
_entity.type
_entity.pdbx_description
1 polymer ?
#
loop_
_entity_poly.entity_id
_entity_poly.type
_entity_poly.pdbx_seq_one_letter_code
_entity_poly.pdbx_strand_id
1 'polypeptide(L)'
;MIITKIELENITTHKKTTIDFQRGLNLLFGPNGSGKSTVLKMIGFVLFDSLPGNQKNYVRESSTKSPKYGKIKLWVEGLNDDQFIIQRTLAKAKQAIEVSDARTGIIETGINNAVQLQEWLKIQLSLSPEVDLANLFKTSVGVQQGTFTEPFLRTPQKRKDFFNPVLQMDVYRTVWSKILNIIKVFDNDLQQAENKQTKLETRLETKDDYEKKKKQNEVKQKNAQNDLHKTILEIAELNELFKKQKRMRDDLIKVQNTLENLESRRLDLHETSKKLSENLNTAQSAEIICKESLADYERYRGLITEEVKFRKLYEKLNRLQEEIFELNQKLIKINTLKENTEKQIENILKDKTNLSVLENESKELHNLQQLIQAQRDKISKIDAAEDHLNKLKNQNLENFEKVKELEISLKELPEVEEESLNFEALKEKSNEIKLRINSLETEINTFLTDKAISKDGICPILKEECNRADGSSFNAIFQEKIENLKKNLIPIKNEFEELDKKTINYDEFQKKLSELKLKERDFQNLRERQFEFGKEIKKLITQINLKTDENEILNRLKSQQDTLEPSVEKYNVIKEKVEIQLPELKKKLGELQKKLIPL
;
A
#
# COMPACT_ATOMS: atom_id res chain seq x y z
N MET A 1 -25.39 -58.15 -73.07
CA MET A 1 -24.17 -58.35 -73.89
C MET A 1 -24.04 -59.81 -74.31
N ILE A 2 -23.79 -60.10 -75.58
CA ILE A 2 -23.65 -61.45 -76.15
C ILE A 2 -22.30 -61.57 -76.87
N ILE A 3 -21.58 -62.67 -76.69
CA ILE A 3 -20.31 -62.92 -77.41
C ILE A 3 -20.64 -63.62 -78.73
N THR A 4 -20.14 -63.10 -79.85
CA THR A 4 -20.42 -63.64 -81.19
C THR A 4 -19.20 -64.28 -81.83
N LYS A 5 -17.99 -63.83 -81.51
CA LYS A 5 -16.75 -64.38 -82.08
C LYS A 5 -15.55 -64.09 -81.18
N ILE A 6 -14.57 -65.00 -81.17
CA ILE A 6 -13.27 -64.78 -80.55
C ILE A 6 -12.14 -65.18 -81.50
N GLU A 7 -11.10 -64.34 -81.55
CA GLU A 7 -9.84 -64.65 -82.21
C GLU A 7 -8.70 -64.64 -81.20
N LEU A 8 -7.96 -65.74 -81.15
CA LEU A 8 -6.82 -65.95 -80.29
C LEU A 8 -5.57 -66.11 -81.15
N GLU A 9 -4.58 -65.26 -80.94
CA GLU A 9 -3.29 -65.33 -81.61
C GLU A 9 -2.18 -65.42 -80.55
N ASN A 10 -1.35 -66.46 -80.67
CA ASN A 10 -0.23 -66.75 -79.77
C ASN A 10 -0.63 -66.93 -78.30
N ILE A 11 -1.72 -67.65 -78.03
CA ILE A 11 -2.26 -67.91 -76.68
C ILE A 11 -2.19 -69.40 -76.35
N THR A 12 -1.36 -69.82 -75.39
CA THR A 12 -1.18 -71.23 -74.98
C THR A 12 -1.02 -72.18 -76.18
N THR A 13 -1.95 -73.10 -76.42
CA THR A 13 -1.95 -74.01 -77.59
C THR A 13 -2.43 -73.35 -78.89
N HIS A 14 -3.09 -72.20 -78.82
CA HIS A 14 -3.66 -71.47 -79.96
C HIS A 14 -2.60 -70.63 -80.67
N LYS A 15 -2.12 -71.08 -81.84
CA LYS A 15 -1.26 -70.27 -82.73
C LYS A 15 -2.05 -69.12 -83.34
N LYS A 16 -3.12 -69.46 -84.03
CA LYS A 16 -4.14 -68.56 -84.56
C LYS A 16 -5.43 -69.36 -84.63
N THR A 17 -6.39 -69.04 -83.76
CA THR A 17 -7.64 -69.76 -83.64
C THR A 17 -8.79 -68.78 -83.66
N THR A 18 -9.78 -69.05 -84.48
CA THR A 18 -11.02 -68.28 -84.58
C THR A 18 -12.17 -69.20 -84.19
N ILE A 19 -13.03 -68.75 -83.30
CA ILE A 19 -14.21 -69.49 -82.85
C ILE A 19 -15.40 -68.55 -82.94
N ASP A 20 -16.40 -68.96 -83.70
CA ASP A 20 -17.68 -68.27 -83.79
C ASP A 20 -18.65 -68.86 -82.76
N PHE A 21 -19.39 -68.00 -82.08
CA PHE A 21 -20.41 -68.37 -81.10
C PHE A 21 -21.79 -68.10 -81.66
N GLN A 22 -22.72 -69.02 -81.38
CA GLN A 22 -24.13 -68.86 -81.73
C GLN A 22 -24.94 -68.46 -80.50
N ARG A 23 -26.15 -67.94 -80.70
CA ARG A 23 -27.08 -67.73 -79.58
C ARG A 23 -27.50 -69.10 -79.02
N GLY A 24 -27.59 -69.22 -77.70
CA GLY A 24 -27.95 -70.46 -77.01
C GLY A 24 -26.74 -71.23 -76.45
N LEU A 25 -26.87 -72.56 -76.39
CA LEU A 25 -25.86 -73.44 -75.79
C LEU A 25 -24.71 -73.71 -76.77
N ASN A 26 -23.51 -73.24 -76.42
CA ASN A 26 -22.30 -73.51 -77.19
C ASN A 26 -21.43 -74.53 -76.44
N LEU A 27 -21.16 -75.69 -77.05
CA LEU A 27 -20.32 -76.73 -76.46
C LEU A 27 -18.91 -76.70 -77.08
N LEU A 28 -17.91 -76.32 -76.29
CA LEU A 28 -16.49 -76.48 -76.67
C LEU A 28 -16.03 -77.89 -76.29
N PHE A 29 -15.88 -78.78 -77.28
CA PHE A 29 -15.49 -80.18 -77.09
C PHE A 29 -14.10 -80.49 -77.69
N GLY A 30 -13.39 -81.45 -77.10
CA GLY A 30 -12.07 -81.90 -77.56
C GLY A 30 -11.26 -82.61 -76.46
N PRO A 31 -10.06 -83.12 -76.75
CA PRO A 31 -9.21 -83.81 -75.77
C PRO A 31 -8.66 -82.87 -74.68
N ASN A 32 -8.32 -83.39 -73.51
CA ASN A 32 -7.67 -82.60 -72.45
C ASN A 32 -6.39 -81.95 -72.98
N GLY A 33 -6.13 -80.71 -72.56
CA GLY A 33 -4.99 -79.92 -73.06
C GLY A 33 -5.20 -79.24 -74.41
N SER A 34 -6.36 -79.38 -75.08
CA SER A 34 -6.62 -78.74 -76.39
C SER A 34 -6.81 -77.21 -76.34
N GLY A 35 -6.83 -76.59 -75.15
CA GLY A 35 -7.01 -75.15 -74.98
C GLY A 35 -8.45 -74.69 -74.70
N LYS A 36 -9.42 -75.60 -74.55
CA LYS A 36 -10.85 -75.26 -74.27
C LYS A 36 -11.03 -74.29 -73.10
N SER A 37 -10.44 -74.60 -71.94
CA SER A 37 -10.52 -73.76 -70.75
C SER A 37 -9.80 -72.42 -70.94
N THR A 38 -8.82 -72.35 -71.85
CA THR A 38 -8.13 -71.10 -72.18
C THR A 38 -9.07 -70.12 -72.86
N VAL A 39 -9.98 -70.59 -73.74
CA VAL A 39 -10.98 -69.73 -74.40
C VAL A 39 -11.82 -68.99 -73.35
N LEU A 40 -12.35 -69.70 -72.36
CA LEU A 40 -13.15 -69.09 -71.27
C LEU A 40 -12.31 -68.10 -70.44
N LYS A 41 -11.06 -68.44 -70.13
CA LYS A 41 -10.14 -67.53 -69.41
C LYS A 41 -9.83 -66.25 -70.20
N MET A 42 -9.69 -66.34 -71.52
CA MET A 42 -9.45 -65.17 -72.36
C MET A 42 -10.68 -64.27 -72.45
N ILE A 43 -11.89 -64.85 -72.51
CA ILE A 43 -13.14 -64.09 -72.39
C ILE A 43 -13.19 -63.36 -71.03
N GLY A 44 -12.89 -64.08 -69.93
CA GLY A 44 -12.83 -63.52 -68.58
C GLY A 44 -11.81 -62.37 -68.44
N PHE A 45 -10.65 -62.53 -69.06
CA PHE A 45 -9.65 -61.46 -69.11
C PHE A 45 -10.16 -60.26 -69.90
N VAL A 46 -10.71 -60.46 -71.10
CA VAL A 46 -11.13 -59.35 -71.97
C VAL A 46 -12.26 -58.53 -71.36
N LEU A 47 -13.30 -59.18 -70.83
CA LEU A 47 -14.51 -58.51 -70.36
C LEU A 47 -14.53 -58.18 -68.87
N PHE A 48 -13.78 -58.90 -68.04
CA PHE A 48 -13.90 -58.78 -66.59
C PHE A 48 -12.56 -58.51 -65.91
N ASP A 49 -11.49 -58.32 -66.69
CA ASP A 49 -10.10 -58.21 -66.22
C ASP A 49 -9.70 -59.34 -65.26
N SER A 50 -10.32 -60.52 -65.43
CA SER A 50 -10.21 -61.65 -64.52
C SER A 50 -9.39 -62.75 -65.19
N LEU A 51 -8.10 -62.79 -64.87
CA LEU A 51 -7.19 -63.84 -65.32
C LEU A 51 -6.41 -64.42 -64.12
N PRO A 52 -6.53 -65.72 -63.82
CA PRO A 52 -5.80 -66.32 -62.70
C PRO A 52 -4.32 -66.50 -63.03
N GLY A 53 -3.43 -66.06 -62.14
CA GLY A 53 -1.98 -66.22 -62.28
C GLY A 53 -1.33 -65.17 -63.20
N ASN A 54 -0.07 -65.40 -63.56
CA ASN A 54 0.71 -64.44 -64.36
C ASN A 54 0.31 -64.50 -65.84
N GLN A 55 0.07 -63.34 -66.47
CA GLN A 55 -0.27 -63.23 -67.89
C GLN A 55 0.75 -63.90 -68.82
N LYS A 56 2.05 -63.89 -68.47
CA LYS A 56 3.11 -64.52 -69.29
C LYS A 56 2.88 -66.02 -69.51
N ASN A 57 2.29 -66.71 -68.54
CA ASN A 57 2.04 -68.15 -68.58
C ASN A 57 0.99 -68.53 -69.64
N TYR A 58 0.25 -67.56 -70.16
CA TYR A 58 -0.77 -67.76 -71.18
C TYR A 58 -0.28 -67.43 -72.59
N VAL A 59 0.95 -66.95 -72.77
CA VAL A 59 1.56 -66.76 -74.09
C VAL A 59 2.02 -68.12 -74.62
N ARG A 60 1.80 -68.37 -75.91
CA ARG A 60 2.20 -69.62 -76.56
C ARG A 60 3.71 -69.82 -76.51
N GLU A 61 4.15 -70.97 -76.02
CA GLU A 61 5.54 -71.43 -76.14
C GLU A 61 5.71 -72.29 -77.41
N SER A 62 6.80 -72.08 -78.14
CA SER A 62 7.08 -72.83 -79.37
C SER A 62 8.56 -73.21 -79.45
N SER A 63 8.84 -74.40 -79.99
CA SER A 63 10.19 -74.96 -80.15
C SER A 63 11.09 -74.20 -81.12
N THR A 64 10.55 -73.28 -81.93
CA THR A 64 11.33 -72.49 -82.90
C THR A 64 11.53 -71.04 -82.46
N LYS A 65 10.44 -70.29 -82.24
CA LYS A 65 10.48 -68.92 -81.74
C LYS A 65 9.23 -68.61 -80.93
N SER A 66 9.39 -68.38 -79.63
CA SER A 66 8.26 -68.01 -78.77
C SER A 66 7.85 -66.54 -79.02
N PRO A 67 6.58 -66.26 -79.30
CA PRO A 67 6.05 -64.89 -79.39
C PRO A 67 6.22 -64.13 -78.05
N LYS A 68 6.45 -62.82 -78.14
CA LYS A 68 6.65 -61.96 -76.96
C LYS A 68 5.34 -61.59 -76.25
N TYR A 69 4.21 -61.65 -76.95
CA TYR A 69 2.89 -61.29 -76.45
C TYR A 69 1.81 -62.09 -77.18
N GLY A 70 0.65 -62.22 -76.55
CA GLY A 70 -0.56 -62.77 -77.16
C GLY A 70 -1.54 -61.67 -77.56
N LYS A 71 -2.40 -61.95 -78.52
CA LYS A 71 -3.45 -61.02 -78.97
C LYS A 71 -4.81 -61.71 -78.92
N ILE A 72 -5.78 -61.03 -78.31
CA ILE A 72 -7.16 -61.48 -78.22
C ILE A 72 -8.05 -60.42 -78.87
N LYS A 73 -8.94 -60.84 -79.75
CA LYS A 73 -10.06 -60.02 -80.23
C LYS A 73 -11.37 -60.72 -79.90
N LEU A 74 -12.32 -59.97 -79.38
CA LEU A 74 -13.63 -60.46 -78.99
C LEU A 74 -14.70 -59.60 -79.65
N TRP A 75 -15.59 -60.23 -80.40
CA TRP A 75 -16.78 -59.58 -80.96
C TRP A 75 -17.92 -59.79 -80.00
N VAL A 76 -18.59 -58.70 -79.70
CA VAL A 76 -19.63 -58.64 -78.68
C VAL A 76 -20.77 -57.74 -79.16
N GLU A 77 -21.97 -58.16 -78.83
CA GLU A 77 -23.20 -57.38 -79.02
C GLU A 77 -23.53 -56.74 -77.67
N GLY A 78 -23.53 -55.41 -77.60
CA GLY A 78 -23.66 -54.59 -76.40
C GLY A 78 -25.11 -54.29 -76.04
N LEU A 79 -25.35 -53.11 -75.45
CA LEU A 79 -26.70 -52.55 -75.29
C LEU A 79 -27.27 -52.21 -76.68
N ASN A 80 -28.58 -52.29 -76.88
CA ASN A 80 -29.27 -51.91 -78.14
C ASN A 80 -28.81 -52.64 -79.43
N ASP A 81 -28.31 -53.87 -79.33
CA ASP A 81 -27.80 -54.67 -80.46
C ASP A 81 -26.62 -54.01 -81.24
N ASP A 82 -25.90 -53.10 -80.59
CA ASP A 82 -24.67 -52.51 -81.12
C ASP A 82 -23.53 -53.53 -81.09
N GLN A 83 -22.76 -53.61 -82.17
CA GLN A 83 -21.70 -54.61 -82.32
C GLN A 83 -20.34 -53.97 -82.13
N PHE A 84 -19.57 -54.49 -81.18
CA PHE A 84 -18.24 -54.01 -80.85
C PHE A 84 -17.18 -55.10 -81.00
N ILE A 85 -15.95 -54.68 -81.29
CA ILE A 85 -14.74 -55.52 -81.27
C ILE A 85 -13.84 -54.99 -80.16
N ILE A 86 -13.62 -55.82 -79.15
CA ILE A 86 -12.71 -55.53 -78.05
C ILE A 86 -11.40 -56.28 -78.30
N GLN A 87 -10.32 -55.54 -78.44
CA GLN A 87 -8.99 -56.06 -78.67
C GLN A 87 -8.11 -55.81 -77.44
N ARG A 88 -7.49 -56.88 -76.90
CA ARG A 88 -6.50 -56.78 -75.83
C ARG A 88 -5.23 -57.55 -76.17
N THR A 89 -4.07 -57.02 -75.76
CA THR A 89 -2.80 -57.77 -75.79
C THR A 89 -2.42 -58.30 -74.41
N LEU A 90 -1.93 -59.53 -74.38
CA LEU A 90 -1.48 -60.25 -73.20
C LEU A 90 0.05 -60.18 -73.06
N ALA A 91 0.56 -59.93 -71.85
CA ALA A 91 1.99 -59.97 -71.51
C ALA A 91 2.90 -58.96 -72.27
N LYS A 92 2.32 -57.96 -72.92
CA LYS A 92 3.04 -56.83 -73.54
C LYS A 92 3.37 -55.77 -72.48
N ALA A 93 4.56 -55.15 -72.55
CA ALA A 93 5.00 -54.14 -71.55
C ALA A 93 4.01 -52.99 -71.36
N LYS A 94 3.36 -52.54 -72.44
CA LYS A 94 2.16 -51.70 -72.39
C LYS A 94 1.01 -52.49 -73.01
N GLN A 95 0.00 -52.81 -72.20
CA GLN A 95 -1.20 -53.49 -72.70
C GLN A 95 -1.90 -52.57 -73.71
N ALA A 96 -2.06 -53.02 -74.95
CA ALA A 96 -2.91 -52.36 -75.91
C ALA A 96 -4.34 -52.84 -75.65
N ILE A 97 -5.23 -51.88 -75.39
CA ILE A 97 -6.67 -52.05 -75.24
C ILE A 97 -7.31 -51.11 -76.27
N GLU A 98 -8.21 -51.67 -77.07
CA GLU A 98 -8.90 -50.95 -78.14
C GLU A 98 -10.31 -51.51 -78.27
N VAL A 99 -11.29 -50.63 -78.35
CA VAL A 99 -12.69 -50.96 -78.63
C VAL A 99 -13.05 -50.27 -79.93
N SER A 100 -13.67 -50.98 -80.85
CA SER A 100 -14.12 -50.43 -82.13
C SER A 100 -15.51 -50.93 -82.46
N ASP A 101 -16.28 -50.12 -83.17
CA ASP A 101 -17.55 -50.55 -83.76
C ASP A 101 -17.29 -51.60 -84.84
N ALA A 102 -17.96 -52.75 -84.76
CA ALA A 102 -17.75 -53.88 -85.65
C ALA A 102 -18.28 -53.66 -87.08
N ARG A 103 -19.23 -52.74 -87.26
CA ARG A 103 -19.83 -52.38 -88.55
C ARG A 103 -19.02 -51.31 -89.27
N THR A 104 -18.58 -50.27 -88.55
CA THR A 104 -17.90 -49.11 -89.15
C THR A 104 -16.38 -49.17 -89.02
N GLY A 105 -15.84 -49.94 -88.07
CA GLY A 105 -14.41 -50.00 -87.76
C GLY A 105 -13.87 -48.77 -87.03
N ILE A 106 -14.74 -47.83 -86.62
CA ILE A 106 -14.35 -46.63 -85.88
C ILE A 106 -13.96 -47.02 -84.45
N ILE A 107 -12.82 -46.49 -83.98
CA ILE A 107 -12.34 -46.72 -82.61
C ILE A 107 -13.10 -45.83 -81.64
N GLU A 108 -13.62 -46.42 -80.56
CA GLU A 108 -14.27 -45.71 -79.47
C GLU A 108 -13.26 -44.85 -78.70
N THR A 109 -13.47 -43.54 -78.71
CA THR A 109 -12.57 -42.59 -78.04
C THR A 109 -12.71 -42.66 -76.53
N GLY A 110 -11.60 -42.57 -75.81
CA GLY A 110 -11.61 -42.52 -74.34
C GLY A 110 -11.49 -43.88 -73.64
N ILE A 111 -11.28 -44.99 -74.38
CA ILE A 111 -11.03 -46.32 -73.83
C ILE A 111 -9.60 -46.75 -74.14
N ASN A 112 -8.63 -46.33 -73.32
CA ASN A 112 -7.21 -46.59 -73.54
C ASN A 112 -6.53 -47.45 -72.46
N ASN A 113 -7.25 -47.75 -71.37
CA ASN A 113 -6.75 -48.54 -70.25
C ASN A 113 -7.85 -49.43 -69.66
N ALA A 114 -7.47 -50.30 -68.71
CA ALA A 114 -8.36 -51.31 -68.15
C ALA A 114 -9.50 -50.69 -67.31
N VAL A 115 -9.26 -49.58 -66.60
CA VAL A 115 -10.28 -48.92 -65.77
C VAL A 115 -11.38 -48.32 -66.65
N GLN A 116 -11.00 -47.59 -67.70
CA GLN A 116 -11.94 -47.02 -68.67
C GLN A 116 -12.73 -48.11 -69.41
N LEU A 117 -12.06 -49.22 -69.78
CA LEU A 117 -12.75 -50.37 -70.36
C LEU A 117 -13.76 -50.97 -69.38
N GLN A 118 -13.43 -51.08 -68.08
CA GLN A 118 -14.35 -51.60 -67.07
C GLN A 118 -15.56 -50.67 -66.87
N GLU A 119 -15.37 -49.36 -66.81
CA GLU A 119 -16.48 -48.39 -66.71
C GLU A 119 -17.40 -48.47 -67.93
N TRP A 120 -16.83 -48.51 -69.13
CA TRP A 120 -17.59 -48.68 -70.36
C TRP A 120 -18.35 -50.02 -70.37
N LEU A 121 -17.72 -51.12 -69.96
CA LEU A 121 -18.36 -52.42 -69.86
C LEU A 121 -19.49 -52.45 -68.83
N LYS A 122 -19.36 -51.76 -67.68
CA LYS A 122 -20.45 -51.64 -66.70
C LYS A 122 -21.68 -50.98 -67.31
N ILE A 123 -21.49 -49.94 -68.13
CA ILE A 123 -22.59 -49.27 -68.85
C ILE A 123 -23.22 -50.23 -69.87
N GLN A 124 -22.40 -50.90 -70.69
CA GLN A 124 -22.89 -51.85 -71.71
C GLN A 124 -23.60 -53.09 -71.11
N LEU A 125 -23.26 -53.45 -69.88
CA LEU A 125 -23.90 -54.53 -69.11
C LEU A 125 -25.05 -54.06 -68.22
N SER A 126 -25.36 -52.75 -68.19
CA SER A 126 -26.36 -52.15 -67.28
C SER A 126 -26.12 -52.46 -65.79
N LEU A 127 -24.85 -52.40 -65.36
CA LEU A 127 -24.43 -52.65 -63.98
C LEU A 127 -24.18 -51.34 -63.23
N SER A 128 -24.45 -51.34 -61.92
CA SER A 128 -24.14 -50.19 -61.05
C SER A 128 -22.63 -49.91 -61.01
N PRO A 129 -22.20 -48.63 -60.88
CA PRO A 129 -20.78 -48.26 -60.86
C PRO A 129 -19.95 -48.99 -59.79
N GLU A 130 -20.59 -49.31 -58.66
CA GLU A 130 -19.97 -49.96 -57.48
C GLU A 130 -19.71 -51.46 -57.68
N VAL A 131 -20.24 -52.07 -58.74
CA VAL A 131 -20.07 -53.51 -59.00
C VAL A 131 -18.64 -53.80 -59.46
N ASP A 132 -17.96 -54.74 -58.80
CA ASP A 132 -16.68 -55.27 -59.23
C ASP A 132 -16.88 -56.36 -60.30
N LEU A 133 -16.51 -56.05 -61.55
CA LEU A 133 -16.60 -56.95 -62.69
C LEU A 133 -15.76 -58.22 -62.51
N ALA A 134 -14.58 -58.12 -61.91
CA ALA A 134 -13.69 -59.26 -61.72
C ALA A 134 -14.28 -60.25 -60.70
N ASN A 135 -14.91 -59.72 -59.65
CA ASN A 135 -15.64 -60.54 -58.68
C ASN A 135 -16.88 -61.16 -59.31
N LEU A 136 -17.69 -60.38 -60.05
CA LEU A 136 -18.87 -60.88 -60.77
C LEU A 136 -18.54 -62.07 -61.70
N PHE A 137 -17.41 -62.01 -62.40
CA PHE A 137 -16.97 -63.12 -63.24
C PHE A 137 -16.62 -64.36 -62.42
N LYS A 138 -15.89 -64.21 -61.31
CA LYS A 138 -15.49 -65.36 -60.48
C LYS A 138 -16.68 -66.02 -59.79
N THR A 139 -17.71 -65.25 -59.44
CA THR A 139 -18.83 -65.72 -58.62
C THR A 139 -20.02 -66.20 -59.45
N SER A 140 -20.32 -65.55 -60.59
CA SER A 140 -21.61 -65.75 -61.28
C SER A 140 -21.51 -66.07 -62.77
N VAL A 141 -20.53 -65.52 -63.50
CA VAL A 141 -20.48 -65.64 -64.98
C VAL A 141 -19.46 -66.68 -65.46
N GLY A 142 -18.24 -66.64 -64.93
CA GLY A 142 -17.09 -67.44 -65.34
C GLY A 142 -16.70 -68.50 -64.33
N VAL A 143 -17.68 -69.30 -63.88
CA VAL A 143 -17.48 -70.30 -62.84
C VAL A 143 -16.46 -71.35 -63.31
N GLN A 144 -15.35 -71.47 -62.57
CA GLN A 144 -14.31 -72.45 -62.89
C GLN A 144 -14.77 -73.87 -62.54
N GLN A 145 -14.20 -74.86 -63.22
CA GLN A 145 -14.51 -76.26 -62.94
C GLN A 145 -14.24 -76.58 -61.46
N GLY A 146 -15.24 -77.11 -60.77
CA GLY A 146 -15.14 -77.47 -59.34
C GLY A 146 -15.31 -76.32 -58.35
N THR A 147 -15.49 -75.07 -58.78
CA THR A 147 -15.66 -73.92 -57.86
C THR A 147 -17.10 -73.53 -57.60
N PHE A 148 -18.08 -74.13 -58.29
CA PHE A 148 -19.50 -73.79 -58.12
C PHE A 148 -20.05 -74.16 -56.74
N THR A 149 -19.66 -75.33 -56.21
CA THR A 149 -20.19 -75.86 -54.94
C THR A 149 -19.44 -75.32 -53.72
N GLU A 150 -18.23 -74.79 -53.90
CA GLU A 150 -17.36 -74.34 -52.80
C GLU A 150 -18.01 -73.27 -51.89
N PRO A 151 -18.64 -72.21 -52.42
CA PRO A 151 -19.24 -71.17 -51.56
C PRO A 151 -20.36 -71.70 -50.66
N PHE A 152 -21.06 -72.75 -51.09
CA PHE A 152 -22.13 -73.38 -50.32
C PHE A 152 -21.59 -74.27 -49.19
N LEU A 153 -20.36 -74.79 -49.31
CA LEU A 153 -19.71 -75.60 -48.28
C LEU A 153 -19.02 -74.76 -47.19
N ARG A 154 -18.99 -73.42 -47.33
CA ARG A 154 -18.44 -72.50 -46.33
C ARG A 154 -19.31 -72.39 -45.07
N THR A 155 -18.71 -71.94 -43.96
CA THR A 155 -19.42 -71.61 -42.71
C THR A 155 -20.45 -70.49 -42.92
N PRO A 156 -21.51 -70.39 -42.07
CA PRO A 156 -22.56 -69.38 -42.25
C PRO A 156 -22.03 -67.95 -42.41
N GLN A 157 -21.02 -67.56 -41.61
CA GLN A 157 -20.39 -66.24 -41.70
C GLN A 157 -19.65 -66.05 -43.03
N LYS A 158 -18.76 -66.99 -43.41
CA LYS A 158 -18.00 -66.89 -44.68
C LYS A 158 -18.90 -67.00 -45.92
N ARG A 159 -20.03 -67.70 -45.80
CA ARG A 159 -21.07 -67.76 -46.82
C ARG A 159 -21.78 -66.41 -46.94
N LYS A 160 -22.16 -65.81 -45.81
CA LYS A 160 -22.74 -64.46 -45.76
C LYS A 160 -21.78 -63.44 -46.35
N ASP A 161 -20.50 -63.49 -46.02
CA ASP A 161 -19.48 -62.60 -46.56
C ASP A 161 -19.25 -62.81 -48.08
N PHE A 162 -19.52 -64.00 -48.63
CA PHE A 162 -19.45 -64.27 -50.06
C PHE A 162 -20.69 -63.80 -50.82
N PHE A 163 -21.89 -64.10 -50.30
CA PHE A 163 -23.16 -63.78 -50.98
C PHE A 163 -23.63 -62.35 -50.75
N ASN A 164 -23.30 -61.71 -49.62
CA ASN A 164 -23.72 -60.34 -49.36
C ASN A 164 -23.22 -59.34 -50.40
N PRO A 165 -21.95 -59.39 -50.85
CA PRO A 165 -21.48 -58.55 -51.95
C PRO A 165 -22.19 -58.89 -53.27
N VAL A 166 -22.45 -60.18 -53.55
CA VAL A 166 -23.15 -60.63 -54.77
C VAL A 166 -24.59 -60.11 -54.81
N LEU A 167 -25.27 -60.10 -53.66
CA LEU A 167 -26.63 -59.62 -53.48
C LEU A 167 -26.71 -58.13 -53.09
N GLN A 168 -25.58 -57.44 -53.02
CA GLN A 168 -25.46 -56.03 -52.61
C GLN A 168 -26.07 -55.70 -51.23
N MET A 169 -26.06 -56.64 -50.28
CA MET A 169 -26.66 -56.44 -48.94
C MET A 169 -25.78 -55.64 -47.97
N ASP A 170 -24.52 -55.36 -48.31
CA ASP A 170 -23.59 -54.62 -47.45
C ASP A 170 -23.95 -53.13 -47.29
N VAL A 171 -24.76 -52.58 -48.21
CA VAL A 171 -25.27 -51.21 -48.15
C VAL A 171 -26.10 -50.99 -46.89
N TYR A 172 -27.00 -51.92 -46.55
CA TYR A 172 -27.87 -51.81 -45.37
C TYR A 172 -27.08 -51.78 -44.06
N ARG A 173 -26.01 -52.57 -43.95
CA ARG A 173 -25.14 -52.57 -42.76
C ARG A 173 -24.45 -51.23 -42.56
N THR A 174 -24.02 -50.62 -43.67
CA THR A 174 -23.37 -49.30 -43.68
C THR A 174 -24.34 -48.18 -43.31
N VAL A 175 -25.59 -48.27 -43.77
CA VAL A 175 -26.63 -47.32 -43.39
C VAL A 175 -26.96 -47.44 -41.90
N TRP A 176 -27.14 -48.67 -41.40
CA TRP A 176 -27.45 -48.91 -39.98
C TRP A 176 -26.35 -48.39 -39.04
N SER A 177 -25.08 -48.62 -39.36
CA SER A 177 -23.98 -48.12 -38.53
C SER A 177 -23.93 -46.58 -38.46
N LYS A 178 -24.24 -45.90 -39.58
CA LYS A 178 -24.36 -44.44 -39.60
C LYS A 178 -25.53 -43.95 -38.75
N ILE A 179 -26.70 -44.58 -38.84
CA ILE A 179 -27.88 -44.24 -38.02
C ILE A 179 -27.57 -44.42 -36.52
N LEU A 180 -26.91 -45.51 -36.15
CA LEU A 180 -26.55 -45.78 -34.75
C LEU A 180 -25.67 -44.68 -34.15
N ASN A 181 -24.75 -44.12 -34.93
CA ASN A 181 -23.91 -43.01 -34.48
C ASN A 181 -24.72 -41.73 -34.26
N ILE A 182 -25.74 -41.46 -35.09
CA ILE A 182 -26.63 -40.32 -34.94
C ILE A 182 -27.44 -40.44 -33.64
N ILE A 183 -28.00 -41.62 -33.36
CA ILE A 183 -28.76 -41.89 -32.12
C ILE A 183 -27.92 -41.58 -30.89
N LYS A 184 -26.65 -42.04 -30.86
CA LYS A 184 -25.74 -41.78 -29.73
C LYS A 184 -25.48 -40.29 -29.47
N VAL A 185 -25.47 -39.46 -30.52
CA VAL A 185 -25.29 -38.01 -30.35
C VAL A 185 -26.52 -37.41 -29.67
N PHE A 186 -27.72 -37.77 -30.13
CA PHE A 186 -28.97 -37.30 -29.51
C PHE A 186 -29.13 -37.75 -28.06
N ASP A 187 -28.72 -38.98 -27.72
CA ASP A 187 -28.77 -39.46 -26.33
C ASP A 187 -27.87 -38.62 -25.40
N ASN A 188 -26.70 -38.20 -25.88
CA ASN A 188 -25.80 -37.33 -25.11
C ASN A 188 -26.39 -35.92 -24.94
N ASP A 189 -26.97 -35.36 -25.99
CA ASP A 189 -27.63 -34.06 -25.93
C ASP A 189 -28.81 -34.07 -24.93
N LEU A 190 -29.60 -35.16 -24.93
CA LEU A 190 -30.69 -35.35 -23.97
C LEU A 190 -30.17 -35.39 -22.53
N GLN A 191 -29.13 -36.19 -22.24
CA GLN A 191 -28.53 -36.24 -20.91
C GLN A 191 -27.99 -34.88 -20.46
N GLN A 192 -27.41 -34.09 -21.36
CA GLN A 192 -26.95 -32.75 -21.02
C GLN A 192 -28.10 -31.79 -20.70
N ALA A 193 -29.21 -31.89 -21.42
CA ALA A 193 -30.41 -31.10 -21.18
C ALA A 193 -31.03 -31.44 -19.81
N GLU A 194 -31.19 -32.73 -19.50
CA GLU A 194 -31.73 -33.20 -18.21
C GLU A 194 -30.86 -32.73 -17.04
N ASN A 195 -29.53 -32.86 -17.13
CA ASN A 195 -28.62 -32.37 -16.10
C ASN A 195 -28.70 -30.85 -15.90
N LYS A 196 -28.93 -30.07 -16.96
CA LYS A 196 -29.14 -28.62 -16.85
C LYS A 196 -30.45 -28.32 -16.14
N GLN A 197 -31.52 -29.06 -16.47
CA GLN A 197 -32.82 -28.92 -15.82
C GLN A 197 -32.71 -29.17 -14.31
N THR A 198 -32.13 -30.29 -13.87
CA THR A 198 -31.98 -30.59 -12.44
C THR A 198 -31.18 -29.50 -11.70
N LYS A 199 -30.08 -29.01 -12.30
CA LYS A 199 -29.29 -27.91 -11.72
C LYS A 199 -30.09 -26.62 -11.57
N LEU A 200 -30.99 -26.33 -12.51
CA LEU A 200 -31.85 -25.15 -12.44
C LEU A 200 -32.95 -25.32 -11.39
N GLU A 201 -33.53 -26.51 -11.27
CA GLU A 201 -34.53 -26.83 -10.22
C GLU A 201 -33.93 -26.68 -8.82
N THR A 202 -32.73 -27.20 -8.56
CA THR A 202 -32.06 -27.01 -7.25
C THR A 202 -31.76 -25.52 -6.96
N ARG A 203 -31.42 -24.74 -8.00
CA ARG A 203 -31.22 -23.28 -7.86
C ARG A 203 -32.52 -22.53 -7.57
N LEU A 204 -33.66 -23.03 -8.05
CA LEU A 204 -34.98 -22.47 -7.74
C LEU A 204 -35.38 -22.78 -6.30
N GLU A 205 -35.18 -24.02 -5.82
CA GLU A 205 -35.46 -24.37 -4.41
C GLU A 205 -34.65 -23.52 -3.42
N THR A 206 -33.36 -23.31 -3.71
CA THR A 206 -32.51 -22.46 -2.87
C THR A 206 -32.95 -20.99 -2.87
N LYS A 207 -33.49 -20.47 -3.99
CA LYS A 207 -34.02 -19.10 -4.07
C LYS A 207 -35.16 -18.86 -3.07
N ASP A 208 -36.11 -19.80 -2.97
CA ASP A 208 -37.25 -19.67 -2.06
C ASP A 208 -36.82 -19.63 -0.58
N ASP A 209 -35.79 -20.40 -0.22
CA ASP A 209 -35.18 -20.36 1.11
C ASP A 209 -34.46 -19.03 1.39
N TYR A 210 -33.78 -18.48 0.39
CA TYR A 210 -33.18 -17.15 0.50
C TYR A 210 -34.23 -16.05 0.63
N GLU A 211 -35.37 -16.13 -0.07
CA GLU A 211 -36.48 -15.18 0.09
C GLU A 211 -37.12 -15.24 1.47
N LYS A 212 -37.30 -16.45 2.04
CA LYS A 212 -37.75 -16.61 3.43
C LYS A 212 -36.76 -16.01 4.43
N LYS A 213 -35.47 -16.26 4.26
CA LYS A 213 -34.41 -15.67 5.11
C LYS A 213 -34.37 -14.15 4.99
N LYS A 214 -34.55 -13.61 3.78
CA LYS A 214 -34.63 -12.16 3.53
C LYS A 214 -35.79 -11.55 4.32
N LYS A 215 -37.00 -12.10 4.20
CA LYS A 215 -38.18 -11.64 4.97
C LYS A 215 -37.96 -11.71 6.47
N GLN A 216 -37.36 -12.79 6.98
CA GLN A 216 -37.02 -12.91 8.40
C GLN A 216 -36.03 -11.84 8.86
N ASN A 217 -35.01 -11.55 8.05
CA ASN A 217 -34.01 -10.53 8.37
C ASN A 217 -34.60 -9.11 8.30
N GLU A 218 -35.50 -8.82 7.35
CA GLU A 218 -36.22 -7.53 7.30
C GLU A 218 -37.06 -7.30 8.55
N VAL A 219 -37.74 -8.34 9.05
CA VAL A 219 -38.48 -8.27 10.32
C VAL A 219 -37.54 -8.03 11.51
N LYS A 220 -36.43 -8.76 11.59
CA LYS A 220 -35.42 -8.56 12.64
C LYS A 220 -34.82 -7.16 12.61
N GLN A 221 -34.51 -6.64 11.43
CA GLN A 221 -34.00 -5.30 11.23
C GLN A 221 -34.99 -4.25 11.71
N LYS A 222 -36.27 -4.38 11.35
CA LYS A 222 -37.32 -3.46 11.79
C LYS A 222 -37.50 -3.48 13.31
N ASN A 223 -37.44 -4.66 13.93
CA ASN A 223 -37.50 -4.77 15.39
C ASN A 223 -36.29 -4.10 16.06
N ALA A 224 -35.07 -4.37 15.58
CA ALA A 224 -33.86 -3.74 16.10
C ALA A 224 -33.87 -2.21 15.94
N GLN A 225 -34.42 -1.70 14.84
CA GLN A 225 -34.62 -0.25 14.64
C GLN A 225 -35.61 0.34 15.65
N ASN A 226 -36.71 -0.35 15.93
CA ASN A 226 -37.68 0.08 16.93
C ASN A 226 -37.08 0.07 18.34
N ASP A 227 -36.31 -0.96 18.69
CA ASP A 227 -35.64 -1.06 19.98
C ASP A 227 -34.59 0.04 20.14
N LEU A 228 -33.78 0.30 19.10
CA LEU A 228 -32.84 1.42 19.09
C LEU A 228 -33.56 2.76 19.29
N HIS A 229 -34.69 2.97 18.64
CA HIS A 229 -35.48 4.20 18.81
C HIS A 229 -35.98 4.38 20.24
N LYS A 230 -36.46 3.29 20.88
CA LYS A 230 -36.85 3.32 22.30
C LYS A 230 -35.67 3.66 23.20
N THR A 231 -34.52 3.02 23.01
CA THR A 231 -33.32 3.30 23.81
C THR A 231 -32.85 4.75 23.65
N ILE A 232 -32.96 5.33 22.45
CA ILE A 232 -32.65 6.75 22.23
C ILE A 232 -33.58 7.66 23.04
N LEU A 233 -34.89 7.34 23.08
CA LEU A 233 -35.85 8.10 23.89
C LEU A 233 -35.55 7.97 25.38
N GLU A 234 -35.25 6.77 25.87
CA GLU A 234 -34.86 6.53 27.27
C GLU A 234 -33.59 7.31 27.66
N ILE A 235 -32.58 7.34 26.77
CA ILE A 235 -31.37 8.14 26.97
C ILE A 235 -31.70 9.64 27.02
N ALA A 236 -32.61 10.13 26.18
CA ALA A 236 -33.02 11.53 26.19
C ALA A 236 -33.71 11.89 27.52
N GLU A 237 -34.61 11.04 28.01
CA GLU A 237 -35.27 11.21 29.31
C GLU A 237 -34.26 11.19 30.47
N LEU A 238 -33.33 10.23 30.49
CA LEU A 238 -32.28 10.14 31.50
C LEU A 238 -31.37 11.38 31.50
N ASN A 239 -31.06 11.94 30.32
CA ASN A 239 -30.27 13.16 30.21
C ASN A 239 -31.00 14.39 30.78
N GLU A 240 -32.32 14.50 30.57
CA GLU A 240 -33.12 15.56 31.19
C GLU A 240 -33.17 15.40 32.72
N LEU A 241 -33.33 14.18 33.22
CA LEU A 241 -33.22 13.90 34.66
C LEU A 241 -31.85 14.27 35.22
N PHE A 242 -30.77 13.96 34.50
CA PHE A 242 -29.40 14.31 34.91
C PHE A 242 -29.19 15.84 34.94
N LYS A 243 -29.69 16.58 33.94
CA LYS A 243 -29.68 18.05 33.94
C LYS A 243 -30.45 18.61 35.15
N LYS A 244 -31.61 18.04 35.46
CA LYS A 244 -32.41 18.43 36.63
C LYS A 244 -31.66 18.16 37.94
N GLN A 245 -31.04 16.99 38.06
CA GLN A 245 -30.21 16.63 39.21
C GLN A 245 -29.04 17.59 39.39
N LYS A 246 -28.35 17.95 38.30
CA LYS A 246 -27.24 18.91 38.32
C LYS A 246 -27.70 20.29 38.81
N ARG A 247 -28.83 20.80 38.30
CA ARG A 247 -29.42 22.07 38.77
C ARG A 247 -29.75 22.02 40.26
N MET A 248 -30.38 20.94 40.73
CA MET A 248 -30.70 20.78 42.14
C MET A 248 -29.43 20.75 43.01
N ARG A 249 -28.35 20.13 42.54
CA ARG A 249 -27.06 20.11 43.24
C ARG A 249 -26.42 21.50 43.31
N ASP A 250 -26.43 22.23 42.20
CA ASP A 250 -25.90 23.61 42.14
C ASP A 250 -26.69 24.54 43.07
N ASP A 251 -28.02 24.40 43.11
CA ASP A 251 -28.88 25.16 44.01
C ASP A 251 -28.65 24.77 45.48
N LEU A 252 -28.39 23.49 45.78
CA LEU A 252 -28.06 23.03 47.13
C LEU A 252 -26.75 23.67 47.62
N ILE A 253 -25.72 23.74 46.76
CA ILE A 253 -24.46 24.42 47.07
C ILE A 253 -24.68 25.92 47.34
N LYS A 254 -25.50 26.58 46.52
CA LYS A 254 -25.85 28.00 46.75
C LYS A 254 -26.55 28.18 48.10
N VAL A 255 -27.53 27.32 48.42
CA VAL A 255 -28.25 27.37 49.68
C VAL A 255 -27.31 27.14 50.87
N GLN A 256 -26.40 26.15 50.79
CA GLN A 256 -25.39 25.90 51.81
C GLN A 256 -24.48 27.12 52.04
N ASN A 257 -23.97 27.72 50.96
CA ASN A 257 -23.14 28.93 51.07
C ASN A 257 -23.92 30.12 51.65
N THR A 258 -25.20 30.28 51.30
CA THR A 258 -26.04 31.32 51.90
C THR A 258 -26.29 31.06 53.39
N LEU A 259 -26.45 29.80 53.78
CA LEU A 259 -26.64 29.40 55.17
C LEU A 259 -25.39 29.69 56.00
N GLU A 260 -24.20 29.29 55.51
CA GLU A 260 -22.92 29.58 56.17
C GLU A 260 -22.69 31.10 56.33
N ASN A 261 -22.98 31.88 55.28
CA ASN A 261 -22.88 33.35 55.35
C ASN A 261 -23.86 33.95 56.36
N LEU A 262 -25.11 33.45 56.42
CA LEU A 262 -26.10 33.90 57.39
C LEU A 262 -25.72 33.50 58.82
N GLU A 263 -25.14 32.32 59.01
CA GLU A 263 -24.65 31.87 60.32
C GLU A 263 -23.47 32.71 60.81
N SER A 264 -22.49 32.99 59.93
CA SER A 264 -21.39 33.91 60.23
C SER A 264 -21.93 35.29 60.58
N ARG A 265 -22.85 35.83 59.78
CA ARG A 265 -23.46 37.14 60.05
C ARG A 265 -24.27 37.17 61.34
N ARG A 266 -24.95 36.08 61.69
CA ARG A 266 -25.65 35.93 62.98
C ARG A 266 -24.65 35.97 64.14
N LEU A 267 -23.51 35.30 64.02
CA LEU A 267 -22.44 35.33 65.03
C LEU A 267 -21.86 36.74 65.20
N ASP A 268 -21.55 37.42 64.09
CA ASP A 268 -21.05 38.81 64.11
C ASP A 268 -22.07 39.78 64.74
N LEU A 269 -23.35 39.66 64.36
CA LEU A 269 -24.44 40.44 64.94
C LEU A 269 -24.63 40.16 66.43
N HIS A 270 -24.46 38.91 66.85
CA HIS A 270 -24.53 38.56 68.26
C HIS A 270 -23.35 39.17 69.04
N GLU A 271 -22.13 39.13 68.50
CA GLU A 271 -20.95 39.70 69.17
C GLU A 271 -21.05 41.23 69.24
N THR A 272 -21.49 41.87 68.17
CA THR A 272 -21.74 43.33 68.15
C THR A 272 -22.86 43.73 69.10
N SER A 273 -23.97 42.98 69.16
CA SER A 273 -25.04 43.22 70.14
C SER A 273 -24.53 43.09 71.58
N LYS A 274 -23.67 42.11 71.86
CA LYS A 274 -23.05 41.95 73.18
C LYS A 274 -22.17 43.16 73.52
N LYS A 275 -21.27 43.57 72.62
CA LYS A 275 -20.44 44.78 72.79
C LYS A 275 -21.28 46.05 72.97
N LEU A 276 -22.35 46.21 72.20
CA LEU A 276 -23.29 47.33 72.33
C LEU A 276 -24.00 47.35 73.68
N SER A 277 -24.37 46.17 74.22
CA SER A 277 -24.96 46.08 75.56
C SER A 277 -23.97 46.43 76.66
N GLU A 278 -22.71 46.00 76.54
CA GLU A 278 -21.62 46.36 77.46
C GLU A 278 -21.34 47.87 77.39
N ASN A 279 -21.33 48.44 76.18
CA ASN A 279 -21.20 49.88 75.96
C ASN A 279 -22.41 50.68 76.51
N LEU A 280 -23.63 50.15 76.41
CA LEU A 280 -24.82 50.76 76.99
C LEU A 280 -24.74 50.75 78.53
N ASN A 281 -24.34 49.63 79.13
CA ASN A 281 -24.18 49.52 80.58
C ASN A 281 -23.10 50.48 81.09
N THR A 282 -21.98 50.59 80.38
CA THR A 282 -20.93 51.57 80.73
C THR A 282 -21.42 52.99 80.55
N ALA A 283 -22.13 53.32 79.47
CA ALA A 283 -22.73 54.64 79.27
C ALA A 283 -23.78 54.99 80.35
N GLN A 284 -24.61 54.03 80.78
CA GLN A 284 -25.58 54.21 81.87
C GLN A 284 -24.89 54.41 83.22
N SER A 285 -23.83 53.64 83.50
CA SER A 285 -23.02 53.85 84.70
C SER A 285 -22.35 55.23 84.69
N ALA A 286 -21.85 55.68 83.54
CA ALA A 286 -21.31 57.03 83.37
C ALA A 286 -22.40 58.10 83.54
N GLU A 287 -23.63 57.89 83.06
CA GLU A 287 -24.76 58.80 83.26
C GLU A 287 -25.14 58.90 84.75
N ILE A 288 -25.16 57.77 85.48
CA ILE A 288 -25.39 57.75 86.94
C ILE A 288 -24.29 58.54 87.65
N ILE A 289 -23.02 58.27 87.35
CA ILE A 289 -21.88 59.02 87.90
C ILE A 289 -22.01 60.50 87.58
N CYS A 290 -22.36 60.88 86.34
CA CYS A 290 -22.57 62.27 85.94
C CYS A 290 -23.74 62.93 86.65
N LYS A 291 -24.84 62.21 86.95
CA LYS A 291 -25.99 62.71 87.72
C LYS A 291 -25.65 62.88 89.20
N GLU A 292 -24.94 61.93 89.80
CA GLU A 292 -24.48 62.00 91.19
C GLU A 292 -23.46 63.13 91.38
N SER A 293 -22.52 63.26 90.45
CA SER A 293 -21.51 64.33 90.45
C SER A 293 -22.02 65.67 89.91
N LEU A 294 -23.27 65.77 89.46
CA LEU A 294 -23.82 67.01 88.88
C LEU A 294 -23.91 68.13 89.91
N ALA A 295 -24.32 67.81 91.14
CA ALA A 295 -24.37 68.78 92.25
C ALA A 295 -22.97 69.25 92.68
N ASP A 296 -21.99 68.34 92.70
CA ASP A 296 -20.59 68.66 93.03
C ASP A 296 -19.91 69.42 91.89
N TYR A 297 -20.20 69.09 90.63
CA TYR A 297 -19.73 69.81 89.45
C TYR A 297 -20.37 71.20 89.35
N GLU A 298 -21.64 71.39 89.70
CA GLU A 298 -22.26 72.71 89.75
C GLU A 298 -21.66 73.58 90.87
N ARG A 299 -21.34 72.99 92.03
CA ARG A 299 -20.54 73.67 93.08
C ARG A 299 -19.15 74.04 92.59
N TYR A 300 -18.46 73.13 91.90
CA TYR A 300 -17.16 73.39 91.27
C TYR A 300 -17.26 74.45 90.17
N ARG A 301 -18.30 74.48 89.36
CA ARG A 301 -18.54 75.48 88.32
C ARG A 301 -18.86 76.85 88.93
N GLY A 302 -19.57 76.89 90.05
CA GLY A 302 -19.76 78.09 90.87
C GLY A 302 -18.43 78.63 91.40
N LEU A 303 -17.59 77.75 91.96
CA LEU A 303 -16.24 78.08 92.42
C LEU A 303 -15.32 78.52 91.27
N ILE A 304 -15.42 77.91 90.08
CA ILE A 304 -14.73 78.37 88.86
C ILE A 304 -15.23 79.74 88.43
N THR A 305 -16.54 80.03 88.50
CA THR A 305 -17.03 81.38 88.14
C THR A 305 -16.53 82.46 89.12
N GLU A 306 -16.32 82.11 90.38
CA GLU A 306 -15.64 82.99 91.35
C GLU A 306 -14.13 83.07 91.07
N GLU A 307 -13.47 81.96 90.74
CA GLU A 307 -12.06 81.92 90.30
C GLU A 307 -11.85 82.75 89.03
N VAL A 308 -12.77 82.73 88.06
CA VAL A 308 -12.70 83.53 86.82
C VAL A 308 -12.88 85.01 87.12
N LYS A 309 -13.71 85.39 88.11
CA LYS A 309 -13.79 86.79 88.58
C LYS A 309 -12.49 87.21 89.27
N PHE A 310 -11.91 86.34 90.10
CA PHE A 310 -10.59 86.56 90.71
C PHE A 310 -9.47 86.62 89.65
N ARG A 311 -9.50 85.76 88.63
CA ARG A 311 -8.53 85.69 87.53
C ARG A 311 -8.60 86.93 86.66
N LYS A 312 -9.79 87.50 86.41
CA LYS A 312 -9.94 88.80 85.73
C LYS A 312 -9.40 89.99 86.54
N LEU A 313 -9.54 89.97 87.87
CA LEU A 313 -8.92 90.96 88.76
C LEU A 313 -7.40 90.78 88.81
N TYR A 314 -6.92 89.54 88.80
CA TYR A 314 -5.49 89.18 88.74
C TYR A 314 -4.86 89.53 87.38
N GLU A 315 -5.56 89.35 86.26
CA GLU A 315 -5.14 89.78 84.93
C GLU A 315 -5.05 91.31 84.82
N LYS A 316 -5.93 92.05 85.52
CA LYS A 316 -5.84 93.51 85.59
C LYS A 316 -4.64 93.99 86.42
N LEU A 317 -4.31 93.25 87.48
CA LEU A 317 -3.16 93.51 88.34
C LEU A 317 -1.84 93.14 87.62
N ASN A 318 -1.81 92.00 86.91
CA ASN A 318 -0.71 91.59 86.04
C ASN A 318 -0.51 92.56 84.87
N ARG A 319 -1.57 93.12 84.26
CA ARG A 319 -1.41 94.15 83.21
C ARG A 319 -0.72 95.41 83.72
N LEU A 320 -1.06 95.87 84.93
CA LEU A 320 -0.42 97.04 85.55
C LEU A 320 1.02 96.72 86.02
N GLN A 321 1.29 95.48 86.43
CA GLN A 321 2.65 95.01 86.71
C GLN A 321 3.48 94.79 85.43
N GLU A 322 2.86 94.38 84.32
CA GLU A 322 3.47 94.24 83.00
C GLU A 322 3.83 95.62 82.40
N GLU A 323 3.01 96.66 82.58
CA GLU A 323 3.36 98.03 82.16
C GLU A 323 4.56 98.60 82.95
N ILE A 324 4.65 98.30 84.25
CA ILE A 324 5.80 98.69 85.11
C ILE A 324 7.04 97.83 84.79
N PHE A 325 6.87 96.55 84.46
CA PHE A 325 7.93 95.65 84.02
C PHE A 325 8.41 95.97 82.60
N GLU A 326 7.55 96.42 81.68
CA GLU A 326 7.92 96.82 80.33
C GLU A 326 8.77 98.10 80.32
N LEU A 327 8.47 99.07 81.20
CA LEU A 327 9.28 100.27 81.37
C LEU A 327 10.66 99.98 81.98
N ASN A 328 10.74 99.06 82.95
CA ASN A 328 12.02 98.60 83.52
C ASN A 328 12.79 97.64 82.59
N GLN A 329 12.10 96.82 81.78
CA GLN A 329 12.71 96.01 80.73
C GLN A 329 13.27 96.86 79.59
N LYS A 330 12.67 98.01 79.24
CA LYS A 330 13.23 98.91 78.21
C LYS A 330 14.59 99.50 78.64
N LEU A 331 14.78 99.76 79.94
CA LEU A 331 16.03 100.27 80.52
C LEU A 331 17.10 99.16 80.68
N ILE A 332 16.71 97.94 81.04
CA ILE A 332 17.62 96.78 81.18
C ILE A 332 17.94 96.14 79.81
N LYS A 333 17.01 96.10 78.85
CA LYS A 333 17.22 95.58 77.49
C LYS A 333 18.26 96.37 76.72
N ILE A 334 18.30 97.69 76.84
CA ILE A 334 19.28 98.51 76.10
C ILE A 334 20.72 98.23 76.57
N ASN A 335 20.94 97.97 77.86
CA ASN A 335 22.26 97.63 78.41
C ASN A 335 22.66 96.16 78.23
N THR A 336 21.71 95.22 78.30
CA THR A 336 21.97 93.78 78.07
C THR A 336 22.10 93.42 76.58
N LEU A 337 21.46 94.17 75.66
CA LEU A 337 21.62 94.00 74.20
C LEU A 337 23.03 94.38 73.72
N LYS A 338 23.77 95.22 74.44
CA LYS A 338 25.16 95.55 74.10
C LYS A 338 26.11 94.40 74.44
N GLU A 339 26.04 93.86 75.66
CA GLU A 339 26.93 92.78 76.12
C GLU A 339 26.63 91.41 75.47
N ASN A 340 25.36 91.12 75.15
CA ASN A 340 24.98 89.82 74.59
C ASN A 340 25.28 89.73 73.08
N THR A 341 25.27 90.85 72.36
CA THR A 341 25.62 90.87 70.93
C THR A 341 27.15 90.79 70.72
N GLU A 342 27.96 91.24 71.69
CA GLU A 342 29.41 91.03 71.70
C GLU A 342 29.78 89.55 71.96
N LYS A 343 29.08 88.86 72.88
CA LYS A 343 29.29 87.42 73.16
C LYS A 343 28.76 86.47 72.06
N GLN A 344 27.72 86.85 71.32
CA GLN A 344 27.18 86.02 70.22
C GLN A 344 28.05 86.03 68.97
N ILE A 345 28.80 87.10 68.70
CA ILE A 345 29.76 87.17 67.58
C ILE A 345 30.99 86.28 67.85
N GLU A 346 31.41 86.16 69.11
CA GLU A 346 32.56 85.37 69.52
C GLU A 346 32.31 83.85 69.43
N ASN A 347 31.08 83.40 69.74
CA ASN A 347 30.70 81.98 69.63
C ASN A 347 30.51 81.52 68.17
N ILE A 348 30.00 82.37 67.27
CA ILE A 348 29.83 81.99 65.87
C ILE A 348 31.18 81.94 65.10
N LEU A 349 32.21 82.65 65.55
CA LEU A 349 33.56 82.52 65.02
C LEU A 349 34.27 81.21 65.43
N LYS A 350 33.88 80.60 66.56
CA LYS A 350 34.40 79.30 67.02
C LYS A 350 33.81 78.11 66.27
N ASP A 351 32.60 78.22 65.72
CA ASP A 351 31.98 77.14 64.94
C ASP A 351 32.41 77.12 63.45
N LYS A 352 33.13 78.14 62.98
CA LYS A 352 33.65 78.20 61.59
C LYS A 352 34.81 77.21 61.33
N THR A 353 35.48 76.73 62.37
CA THR A 353 36.68 75.86 62.23
C THR A 353 36.36 74.39 61.92
N ASN A 354 35.10 73.94 62.06
CA ASN A 354 34.72 72.53 61.87
C ASN A 354 33.99 72.24 60.54
N LEU A 355 33.87 73.21 59.64
CA LEU A 355 33.11 73.09 58.39
C LEU A 355 33.86 72.35 57.26
N SER A 356 35.19 72.37 57.26
CA SER A 356 36.01 71.72 56.21
C SER A 356 36.16 70.21 56.37
N VAL A 357 35.91 69.65 57.56
CA VAL A 357 36.04 68.22 57.83
C VAL A 357 34.79 67.46 57.36
N LEU A 358 33.60 68.01 57.63
CA LEU A 358 32.31 67.41 57.28
C LEU A 358 31.98 67.47 55.76
N GLU A 359 32.61 68.39 55.02
CA GLU A 359 32.44 68.51 53.56
C GLU A 359 33.18 67.39 52.77
N ASN A 360 34.26 66.84 53.35
CA ASN A 360 34.96 65.69 52.76
C ASN A 360 34.19 64.38 53.00
N GLU A 361 33.61 64.18 54.19
CA GLU A 361 32.80 63.00 54.53
C GLU A 361 31.53 62.89 53.65
N SER A 362 30.94 64.03 53.25
CA SER A 362 29.80 64.07 52.31
C SER A 362 30.16 63.64 50.89
N LYS A 363 31.39 63.93 50.41
CA LYS A 363 31.86 63.49 49.08
C LYS A 363 32.22 61.99 49.07
N GLU A 364 32.73 61.47 50.19
CA GLU A 364 33.03 60.05 50.35
C GLU A 364 31.76 59.18 50.32
N LEU A 365 30.65 59.63 50.94
CA LEU A 365 29.37 58.91 50.88
C LEU A 365 28.83 58.76 49.44
N HIS A 366 28.95 59.82 48.62
CA HIS A 366 28.50 59.78 47.23
C HIS A 366 29.33 58.81 46.37
N ASN A 367 30.65 58.78 46.56
CA ASN A 367 31.52 57.82 45.90
C ASN A 367 31.24 56.38 46.36
N LEU A 368 30.96 56.17 47.66
CA LEU A 368 30.58 54.86 48.20
C LEU A 368 29.27 54.34 47.58
N GLN A 369 28.27 55.21 47.40
CA GLN A 369 27.01 54.85 46.76
C GLN A 369 27.18 54.41 45.29
N GLN A 370 28.06 55.08 44.54
CA GLN A 370 28.37 54.66 43.16
C GLN A 370 29.10 53.30 43.12
N LEU A 371 30.02 53.05 44.06
CA LEU A 371 30.71 51.77 44.17
C LEU A 371 29.77 50.63 44.58
N ILE A 372 28.84 50.87 45.50
CA ILE A 372 27.80 49.90 45.89
C ILE A 372 26.89 49.55 44.71
N GLN A 373 26.52 50.54 43.89
CA GLN A 373 25.71 50.28 42.70
C GLN A 373 26.47 49.47 41.65
N ALA A 374 27.73 49.82 41.36
CA ALA A 374 28.57 49.04 40.45
C ALA A 374 28.77 47.59 40.94
N GLN A 375 28.85 47.37 42.25
CA GLN A 375 28.98 46.05 42.86
C GLN A 375 27.68 45.24 42.79
N ARG A 376 26.51 45.87 42.95
CA ARG A 376 25.20 45.24 42.71
C ARG A 376 25.02 44.80 41.26
N ASP A 377 25.46 45.61 40.31
CA ASP A 377 25.37 45.28 38.89
C ASP A 377 26.23 44.06 38.51
N LYS A 378 27.39 43.88 39.17
CA LYS A 378 28.21 42.66 39.01
C LYS A 378 27.50 41.42 39.58
N ILE A 379 26.92 41.52 40.78
CA ILE A 379 26.19 40.40 41.41
C ILE A 379 24.99 40.00 40.54
N SER A 380 24.24 40.97 40.00
CA SER A 380 23.12 40.70 39.09
C SER A 380 23.55 39.96 37.81
N LYS A 381 24.73 40.26 37.26
CA LYS A 381 25.28 39.49 36.13
C LYS A 381 25.63 38.05 36.50
N ILE A 382 26.06 37.81 37.73
CA ILE A 382 26.34 36.46 38.24
C ILE A 382 25.03 35.69 38.48
N ASP A 383 23.99 36.34 39.02
CA ASP A 383 22.66 35.74 39.18
C ASP A 383 22.06 35.33 37.83
N ALA A 384 22.20 36.16 36.79
CA ALA A 384 21.79 35.81 35.43
C ALA A 384 22.60 34.62 34.86
N ALA A 385 23.87 34.47 35.25
CA ALA A 385 24.69 33.32 34.88
C ALA A 385 24.27 32.03 35.63
N GLU A 386 23.80 32.13 36.88
CA GLU A 386 23.21 31.00 37.63
C GLU A 386 21.90 30.52 36.99
N ASP A 387 21.01 31.43 36.61
CA ASP A 387 19.78 31.09 35.90
C ASP A 387 20.07 30.42 34.55
N HIS A 388 21.08 30.91 33.82
CA HIS A 388 21.51 30.31 32.56
C HIS A 388 22.11 28.91 32.78
N LEU A 389 22.92 28.73 33.83
CA LEU A 389 23.46 27.43 34.22
C LEU A 389 22.35 26.41 34.53
N ASN A 390 21.32 26.83 35.27
CA ASN A 390 20.20 25.95 35.61
C ASN A 390 19.40 25.53 34.37
N LYS A 391 19.16 26.45 33.44
CA LYS A 391 18.53 26.13 32.14
C LYS A 391 19.36 25.14 31.32
N LEU A 392 20.68 25.38 31.20
CA LEU A 392 21.59 24.50 30.48
C LEU A 392 21.71 23.12 31.13
N LYS A 393 21.72 23.03 32.46
CA LYS A 393 21.72 21.74 33.18
C LYS A 393 20.47 20.91 32.89
N ASN A 394 19.29 21.54 32.89
CA ASN A 394 18.04 20.84 32.58
C ASN A 394 18.01 20.35 31.12
N GLN A 395 18.42 21.21 30.17
CA GLN A 395 18.52 20.82 28.76
C GLN A 395 19.54 19.70 28.54
N ASN A 396 20.65 19.70 29.29
CA ASN A 396 21.66 18.65 29.21
C ASN A 396 21.17 17.31 29.79
N LEU A 397 20.34 17.34 30.84
CA LEU A 397 19.69 16.15 31.39
C LEU A 397 18.69 15.55 30.40
N GLU A 398 17.82 16.36 29.79
CA GLU A 398 16.89 15.90 28.76
C GLU A 398 17.62 15.32 27.54
N ASN A 399 18.71 15.96 27.10
CA ASN A 399 19.54 15.42 26.03
C ASN A 399 20.20 14.10 26.41
N PHE A 400 20.64 13.94 27.67
CA PHE A 400 21.24 12.70 28.14
C PHE A 400 20.27 11.51 28.13
N GLU A 401 19.00 11.73 28.50
CA GLU A 401 17.96 10.70 28.41
C GLU A 401 17.70 10.28 26.97
N LYS A 402 17.55 11.26 26.05
CA LYS A 402 17.37 10.99 24.61
C LYS A 402 18.55 10.25 23.99
N VAL A 403 19.78 10.60 24.37
CA VAL A 403 20.99 9.91 23.91
C VAL A 403 20.99 8.45 24.37
N LYS A 404 20.60 8.16 25.61
CA LYS A 404 20.48 6.76 26.10
C LYS A 404 19.42 5.95 25.35
N GLU A 405 18.26 6.54 25.06
CA GLU A 405 17.20 5.87 24.29
C GLU A 405 17.64 5.53 22.86
N LEU A 406 18.33 6.47 22.21
CA LEU A 406 18.91 6.27 20.88
C LEU A 406 20.04 5.24 20.90
N GLU A 407 20.90 5.24 21.92
CA GLU A 407 21.98 4.26 22.09
C GLU A 407 21.45 2.82 22.20
N ILE A 408 20.35 2.62 22.94
CA ILE A 408 19.69 1.31 23.03
C ILE A 408 19.12 0.90 21.66
N SER A 409 18.47 1.84 20.97
CA SER A 409 17.86 1.59 19.65
C SER A 409 18.89 1.29 18.56
N LEU A 410 20.11 1.82 18.68
CA LEU A 410 21.19 1.65 17.70
C LEU A 410 22.03 0.38 17.91
N LYS A 411 21.80 -0.39 18.98
CA LYS A 411 22.51 -1.67 19.18
C LYS A 411 22.25 -2.69 18.08
N GLU A 412 21.06 -2.66 17.46
CA GLU A 412 20.70 -3.54 16.35
C GLU A 412 21.25 -3.07 15.00
N LEU A 413 21.77 -1.83 14.88
CA LEU A 413 22.23 -1.27 13.61
C LEU A 413 23.34 -2.10 12.93
N PRO A 414 24.39 -2.58 13.62
CA PRO A 414 25.47 -3.34 12.98
C PRO A 414 24.99 -4.66 12.39
N GLU A 415 24.10 -5.36 13.10
CA GLU A 415 23.50 -6.61 12.65
C GLU A 415 22.62 -6.36 11.41
N VAL A 416 21.83 -5.29 11.41
CA VAL A 416 20.97 -4.90 10.29
C VAL A 416 21.78 -4.43 9.07
N GLU A 417 22.93 -3.78 9.27
CA GLU A 417 23.84 -3.39 8.18
C GLU A 417 24.51 -4.59 7.51
N GLU A 418 24.97 -5.56 8.29
CA GLU A 418 25.55 -6.80 7.78
C GLU A 418 24.51 -7.62 7.00
N GLU A 419 23.30 -7.73 7.53
CA GLU A 419 22.17 -8.37 6.83
C GLU A 419 21.80 -7.61 5.54
N SER A 420 21.84 -6.27 5.52
CA SER A 420 21.59 -5.47 4.30
C SER A 420 22.57 -5.80 3.18
N LEU A 421 23.85 -5.91 3.50
CA LEU A 421 24.89 -6.26 2.53
C LEU A 421 24.66 -7.66 1.96
N ASN A 422 24.26 -8.61 2.81
CA ASN A 422 23.89 -9.96 2.38
C ASN A 422 22.66 -9.95 1.46
N PHE A 423 21.64 -9.16 1.78
CA PHE A 423 20.45 -9.02 0.93
C PHE A 423 20.75 -8.33 -0.41
N GLU A 424 21.61 -7.31 -0.44
CA GLU A 424 22.06 -6.67 -1.68
C GLU A 424 22.79 -7.65 -2.58
N ALA A 425 23.72 -8.45 -2.04
CA ALA A 425 24.40 -9.50 -2.78
C ALA A 425 23.44 -10.57 -3.33
N LEU A 426 22.38 -10.91 -2.59
CA LEU A 426 21.33 -11.83 -3.07
C LEU A 426 20.47 -11.21 -4.19
N LYS A 427 20.17 -9.92 -4.11
CA LYS A 427 19.40 -9.18 -5.13
C LYS A 427 20.19 -9.02 -6.43
N GLU A 428 21.50 -8.75 -6.34
CA GLU A 428 22.39 -8.73 -7.50
C GLU A 428 22.44 -10.10 -8.19
N LYS A 429 22.60 -11.19 -7.43
CA LYS A 429 22.55 -12.55 -7.97
C LYS A 429 21.19 -12.89 -8.59
N SER A 430 20.09 -12.49 -7.96
CA SER A 430 18.73 -12.66 -8.52
C SER A 430 18.57 -11.93 -9.85
N ASN A 431 19.07 -10.69 -9.95
CA ASN A 431 19.06 -9.91 -11.19
C ASN A 431 19.93 -10.54 -12.29
N GLU A 432 21.11 -11.05 -11.94
CA GLU A 432 22.00 -11.76 -12.88
C GLU A 432 21.33 -13.01 -13.46
N ILE A 433 20.71 -13.82 -12.59
CA ILE A 433 19.98 -15.03 -13.00
C ILE A 433 18.75 -14.66 -13.83
N LYS A 434 18.02 -13.59 -13.49
CA LYS A 434 16.90 -13.08 -14.28
C LYS A 434 17.32 -12.68 -15.70
N LEU A 435 18.46 -11.99 -15.84
CA LEU A 435 19.02 -11.66 -17.15
C LEU A 435 19.36 -12.92 -17.94
N ARG A 436 19.89 -13.95 -17.28
CA ARG A 436 20.22 -15.25 -17.90
C ARG A 436 18.97 -16.05 -18.29
N ILE A 437 17.89 -15.98 -17.51
CA ILE A 437 16.59 -16.55 -17.88
C ILE A 437 16.07 -15.84 -19.13
N ASN A 438 16.06 -14.50 -19.13
CA ASN A 438 15.61 -13.72 -20.27
C ASN A 438 16.42 -14.04 -21.54
N SER A 439 17.75 -14.17 -21.44
CA SER A 439 18.59 -14.51 -22.60
C SER A 439 18.25 -15.90 -23.16
N LEU A 440 18.11 -16.90 -22.29
CA LEU A 440 17.74 -18.26 -22.70
C LEU A 440 16.31 -18.34 -23.27
N GLU A 441 15.36 -17.59 -22.70
CA GLU A 441 13.99 -17.50 -23.24
C GLU A 441 13.98 -16.81 -24.62
N THR A 442 14.78 -15.76 -24.81
CA THR A 442 14.93 -15.15 -26.13
C THR A 442 15.53 -16.12 -27.14
N GLU A 443 16.57 -16.87 -26.77
CA GLU A 443 17.17 -17.91 -27.64
C GLU A 443 16.18 -19.04 -27.97
N ILE A 444 15.39 -19.50 -26.99
CA ILE A 444 14.35 -20.51 -27.23
C ILE A 444 13.31 -19.96 -28.20
N ASN A 445 12.91 -18.70 -28.05
CA ASN A 445 11.93 -18.06 -28.92
C ASN A 445 12.49 -17.86 -30.34
N THR A 446 13.75 -17.47 -30.50
CA THR A 446 14.38 -17.38 -31.83
C THR A 446 14.47 -18.75 -32.51
N PHE A 447 14.86 -19.81 -31.79
CA PHE A 447 14.86 -21.16 -32.36
C PHE A 447 13.45 -21.68 -32.68
N LEU A 448 12.42 -21.27 -31.92
CA LEU A 448 11.03 -21.58 -32.24
C LEU A 448 10.55 -20.87 -33.51
N THR A 449 10.92 -19.60 -33.69
CA THR A 449 10.61 -18.86 -34.94
C THR A 449 11.37 -19.44 -36.13
N ASP A 450 12.64 -19.77 -35.96
CA ASP A 450 13.48 -20.39 -37.00
C ASP A 450 12.94 -21.77 -37.39
N LYS A 451 12.48 -22.56 -36.42
CA LYS A 451 11.79 -23.84 -36.66
C LYS A 451 10.50 -23.66 -37.46
N ALA A 452 9.72 -22.61 -37.18
CA ALA A 452 8.49 -22.32 -37.91
C ALA A 452 8.77 -21.94 -39.37
N ILE A 453 9.79 -21.11 -39.62
CA ILE A 453 10.20 -20.66 -40.96
C ILE A 453 10.81 -21.81 -41.78
N SER A 454 11.58 -22.70 -41.13
CA SER A 454 12.29 -23.80 -41.79
C SER A 454 11.37 -24.96 -42.26
N LYS A 455 10.10 -24.99 -41.86
CA LYS A 455 9.14 -26.03 -42.27
C LYS A 455 8.85 -26.03 -43.78
N ASP A 456 9.03 -24.88 -44.43
CA ASP A 456 8.76 -24.70 -45.86
C ASP A 456 10.03 -24.82 -46.74
N GLY A 457 11.15 -25.34 -46.19
CA GLY A 457 12.39 -25.56 -46.95
C GLY A 457 13.29 -24.32 -47.12
N ILE A 458 12.94 -23.22 -46.43
CA ILE A 458 13.63 -21.92 -46.50
C ILE A 458 14.62 -21.79 -45.34
N CYS A 459 15.87 -21.41 -45.63
CA CYS A 459 16.91 -21.23 -44.62
C CYS A 459 16.65 -19.97 -43.76
N PRO A 460 16.55 -20.05 -42.42
CA PRO A 460 16.19 -18.91 -41.56
C PRO A 460 17.24 -17.78 -41.54
N ILE A 461 18.50 -18.07 -41.88
CA ILE A 461 19.59 -17.07 -41.89
C ILE A 461 19.70 -16.36 -43.25
N LEU A 462 19.48 -17.07 -44.36
CA LEU A 462 19.71 -16.58 -45.73
C LEU A 462 18.43 -16.32 -46.53
N LYS A 463 17.26 -16.74 -46.02
CA LYS A 463 15.91 -16.55 -46.62
C LYS A 463 15.76 -17.05 -48.07
N GLU A 464 16.52 -18.08 -48.45
CA GLU A 464 16.44 -18.75 -49.77
C GLU A 464 16.10 -20.25 -49.61
N GLU A 465 15.58 -20.87 -50.68
CA GLU A 465 15.29 -22.32 -50.74
C GLU A 465 16.58 -23.15 -50.60
N CYS A 466 16.68 -23.96 -49.55
CA CYS A 466 17.91 -24.67 -49.23
C CYS A 466 17.97 -26.05 -49.90
N ASN A 467 18.67 -26.15 -51.02
CA ASN A 467 18.80 -27.38 -51.83
C ASN A 467 19.63 -28.54 -51.19
N ARG A 468 19.96 -28.47 -49.89
CA ARG A 468 20.83 -29.48 -49.23
C ARG A 468 20.31 -30.05 -47.91
N ALA A 469 19.05 -29.83 -47.57
CA ALA A 469 18.48 -30.45 -46.38
C ALA A 469 16.99 -30.73 -46.56
N ASP A 470 16.61 -31.99 -46.44
CA ASP A 470 15.21 -32.37 -46.25
C ASP A 470 14.69 -31.63 -45.01
N GLY A 471 13.54 -30.94 -45.11
CA GLY A 471 12.95 -30.15 -44.01
C GLY A 471 12.66 -30.94 -42.73
N SER A 472 12.78 -32.27 -42.76
CA SER A 472 12.76 -33.16 -41.60
C SER A 472 14.06 -33.10 -40.75
N SER A 473 15.22 -32.87 -41.37
CA SER A 473 16.54 -32.81 -40.69
C SER A 473 16.69 -31.54 -39.83
N PHE A 474 16.26 -30.37 -40.35
CA PHE A 474 16.27 -29.12 -39.58
C PHE A 474 15.29 -29.15 -38.40
N ASN A 475 14.09 -29.71 -38.59
CA ASN A 475 13.10 -29.81 -37.51
C ASN A 475 13.62 -30.62 -36.32
N ALA A 476 14.33 -31.73 -36.57
CA ALA A 476 14.93 -32.53 -35.51
C ALA A 476 16.04 -31.77 -34.77
N ILE A 477 16.94 -31.09 -35.50
CA ILE A 477 18.06 -30.32 -34.90
C ILE A 477 17.55 -29.15 -34.06
N PHE A 478 16.58 -28.37 -34.55
CA PHE A 478 16.01 -27.28 -33.77
C PHE A 478 15.21 -27.79 -32.58
N GLN A 479 14.52 -28.93 -32.70
CA GLN A 479 13.78 -29.54 -31.59
C GLN A 479 14.72 -30.04 -30.48
N GLU A 480 15.83 -30.69 -30.83
CA GLU A 480 16.85 -31.13 -29.89
C GLU A 480 17.52 -29.94 -29.18
N LYS A 481 17.86 -28.87 -29.92
CA LYS A 481 18.40 -27.63 -29.33
C LYS A 481 17.42 -26.94 -28.39
N ILE A 482 16.14 -26.85 -28.76
CA ILE A 482 15.09 -26.28 -27.91
C ILE A 482 14.89 -27.13 -26.64
N GLU A 483 14.90 -28.46 -26.75
CA GLU A 483 14.76 -29.34 -25.58
C GLU A 483 15.96 -29.23 -24.64
N ASN A 484 17.19 -29.16 -25.17
CA ASN A 484 18.39 -28.92 -24.37
C ASN A 484 18.36 -27.55 -23.67
N LEU A 485 17.96 -26.49 -24.37
CA LEU A 485 17.82 -25.15 -23.77
C LEU A 485 16.72 -25.11 -22.71
N LYS A 486 15.57 -25.76 -22.95
CA LYS A 486 14.49 -25.90 -21.95
C LYS A 486 14.96 -26.70 -20.72
N LYS A 487 15.73 -27.76 -20.92
CA LYS A 487 16.30 -28.57 -19.83
C LYS A 487 17.27 -27.75 -18.97
N ASN A 488 18.05 -26.85 -19.58
CA ASN A 488 18.93 -25.91 -18.88
C ASN A 488 18.18 -24.75 -18.21
N LEU A 489 17.01 -24.36 -18.74
CA LEU A 489 16.18 -23.28 -18.21
C LEU A 489 15.50 -23.66 -16.88
N ILE A 490 15.04 -24.91 -16.74
CA ILE A 490 14.34 -25.40 -15.54
C ILE A 490 15.15 -25.21 -14.24
N PRO A 491 16.42 -25.65 -14.12
CA PRO A 491 17.19 -25.47 -12.89
C PRO A 491 17.45 -23.99 -12.59
N ILE A 492 17.70 -23.17 -13.61
CA ILE A 492 17.94 -21.73 -13.46
C ILE A 492 16.66 -21.01 -12.98
N LYS A 493 15.48 -21.42 -13.47
CA LYS A 493 14.19 -20.89 -12.98
C LYS A 493 13.92 -21.28 -11.53
N ASN A 494 14.22 -22.52 -11.15
CA ASN A 494 14.07 -22.95 -9.76
C ASN A 494 15.03 -22.17 -8.82
N GLU A 495 16.28 -21.95 -9.26
CA GLU A 495 17.25 -21.13 -8.52
C GLU A 495 16.77 -19.67 -8.38
N PHE A 496 16.17 -19.10 -9.43
CA PHE A 496 15.55 -17.77 -9.38
C PHE A 496 14.38 -17.73 -8.39
N GLU A 497 13.46 -18.70 -8.41
CA GLU A 497 12.33 -18.74 -7.48
C GLU A 497 12.76 -18.87 -6.01
N GLU A 498 13.83 -19.62 -5.73
CA GLU A 498 14.38 -19.72 -4.37
C GLU A 498 15.03 -18.40 -3.90
N LEU A 499 15.72 -17.69 -4.79
CA LEU A 499 16.30 -16.38 -4.49
C LEU A 499 15.23 -15.28 -4.38
N ASP A 500 14.21 -15.32 -5.22
CA ASP A 500 13.09 -14.37 -5.19
C ASP A 500 12.34 -14.50 -3.85
N LYS A 501 12.06 -15.73 -3.40
CA LYS A 501 11.49 -15.98 -2.06
C LYS A 501 12.33 -15.42 -0.92
N LYS A 502 13.66 -15.47 -1.03
CA LYS A 502 14.57 -14.92 -0.02
C LYS A 502 14.64 -13.39 -0.04
N THR A 503 14.15 -12.72 -1.09
CA THR A 503 14.23 -11.26 -1.24
C THR A 503 12.89 -10.52 -1.05
N ILE A 504 11.79 -11.25 -0.78
CA ILE A 504 10.43 -10.69 -0.59
C ILE A 504 10.37 -9.59 0.48
N ASN A 505 11.15 -9.69 1.55
CA ASN A 505 11.12 -8.73 2.68
C ASN A 505 12.15 -7.60 2.55
N TYR A 506 12.86 -7.51 1.41
CA TYR A 506 13.97 -6.56 1.24
C TYR A 506 13.54 -5.09 1.37
N ASP A 507 12.38 -4.72 0.83
CA ASP A 507 11.91 -3.33 0.85
C ASP A 507 11.48 -2.89 2.27
N GLU A 508 10.95 -3.82 3.07
CA GLU A 508 10.62 -3.58 4.49
C GLU A 508 11.90 -3.46 5.33
N PHE A 509 12.89 -4.30 5.02
CA PHE A 509 14.21 -4.26 5.63
C PHE A 509 14.97 -2.94 5.32
N GLN A 510 14.94 -2.48 4.07
CA GLN A 510 15.53 -1.20 3.65
C GLN A 510 14.89 0.00 4.35
N LYS A 511 13.57 -0.03 4.60
CA LYS A 511 12.90 0.98 5.41
C LYS A 511 13.44 0.98 6.84
N LYS A 512 13.52 -0.18 7.49
CA LYS A 512 14.08 -0.32 8.85
C LYS A 512 15.52 0.21 8.91
N LEU A 513 16.36 -0.09 7.92
CA LEU A 513 17.73 0.43 7.84
C LEU A 513 17.77 1.96 7.70
N SER A 514 16.93 2.54 6.85
CA SER A 514 16.86 3.98 6.67
C SER A 514 16.44 4.73 7.94
N GLU A 515 15.51 4.16 8.71
CA GLU A 515 15.07 4.71 9.99
C GLU A 515 16.18 4.65 11.05
N LEU A 516 16.93 3.54 11.11
CA LEU A 516 18.05 3.40 12.05
C LEU A 516 19.22 4.34 11.70
N LYS A 517 19.54 4.54 10.41
CA LYS A 517 20.55 5.52 9.98
C LYS A 517 20.17 6.96 10.30
N LEU A 518 18.88 7.29 10.24
CA LEU A 518 18.40 8.61 10.65
C LEU A 518 18.58 8.83 12.17
N LYS A 519 18.26 7.80 12.97
CA LYS A 519 18.53 7.78 14.42
C LYS A 519 20.02 7.89 14.76
N GLU A 520 20.90 7.28 13.96
CA GLU A 520 22.36 7.37 14.14
C GLU A 520 22.86 8.82 13.97
N ARG A 521 22.37 9.50 12.94
CA ARG A 521 22.70 10.91 12.71
C ARG A 521 22.20 11.80 13.85
N ASP A 522 21.00 11.56 14.34
CA ASP A 522 20.44 12.30 15.48
C ASP A 522 21.23 12.03 16.76
N PHE A 523 21.68 10.80 16.99
CA PHE A 523 22.57 10.44 18.10
C PHE A 523 23.90 11.20 18.05
N GLN A 524 24.55 11.27 16.89
CA GLN A 524 25.80 12.03 16.72
C GLN A 524 25.61 13.52 17.01
N ASN A 525 24.56 14.13 16.45
CA ASN A 525 24.23 15.54 16.67
C ASN A 525 23.96 15.86 18.14
N LEU A 526 23.22 14.99 18.84
CA LEU A 526 22.91 15.18 20.26
C LEU A 526 24.16 15.02 21.13
N ARG A 527 25.06 14.10 20.78
CA ARG A 527 26.33 13.89 21.50
C ARG A 527 27.28 15.07 21.36
N GLU A 528 27.35 15.68 20.18
CA GLU A 528 28.11 16.93 19.97
C GLU A 528 27.55 18.09 20.80
N ARG A 529 26.22 18.26 20.81
CA ARG A 529 25.56 19.27 21.66
C ARG A 529 25.83 19.03 23.15
N GLN A 530 25.82 17.78 23.59
CA GLN A 530 26.14 17.42 24.97
C GLN A 530 27.56 17.82 25.37
N PHE A 531 28.52 17.66 24.45
CA PHE A 531 29.90 18.07 24.64
C PHE A 531 30.04 19.60 24.74
N GLU A 532 29.34 20.35 23.89
CA GLU A 532 29.32 21.81 23.94
C GLU A 532 28.65 22.35 25.22
N PHE A 533 27.52 21.77 25.63
CA PHE A 533 26.91 22.08 26.93
C PHE A 533 27.86 21.81 28.09
N GLY A 534 28.63 20.72 28.04
CA GLY A 534 29.66 20.44 29.05
C GLY A 534 30.75 21.51 29.15
N LYS A 535 31.16 22.10 28.02
CA LYS A 535 32.13 23.22 28.01
C LYS A 535 31.53 24.51 28.57
N GLU A 536 30.30 24.84 28.17
CA GLU A 536 29.61 26.05 28.64
C GLU A 536 29.29 25.99 30.14
N ILE A 537 28.82 24.84 30.62
CA ILE A 537 28.57 24.59 32.04
C ILE A 537 29.83 24.81 32.88
N LYS A 538 30.99 24.31 32.42
CA LYS A 538 32.27 24.55 33.12
C LYS A 538 32.64 26.03 33.20
N LYS A 539 32.44 26.79 32.11
CA LYS A 539 32.69 28.25 32.09
C LYS A 539 31.77 29.00 33.04
N LEU A 540 30.48 28.66 33.06
CA LEU A 540 29.51 29.32 33.95
C LEU A 540 29.78 29.02 35.42
N ILE A 541 30.15 27.78 35.76
CA ILE A 541 30.53 27.42 37.14
C ILE A 541 31.73 28.24 37.62
N THR A 542 32.74 28.47 36.77
CA THR A 542 33.89 29.32 37.15
C THR A 542 33.51 30.77 37.41
N GLN A 543 32.50 31.31 36.73
CA GLN A 543 32.01 32.68 36.94
C GLN A 543 31.18 32.79 38.23
N ILE A 544 30.37 31.76 38.54
CA ILE A 544 29.50 31.73 39.72
C ILE A 544 30.30 31.60 41.02
N ASN A 545 31.43 30.89 41.00
CA ASN A 545 32.29 30.77 42.18
C ASN A 545 32.84 32.11 42.71
N LEU A 546 32.78 33.19 41.92
CA LEU A 546 33.18 34.54 42.34
C LEU A 546 32.09 35.27 43.15
N LYS A 547 30.87 34.72 43.24
CA LYS A 547 29.72 35.35 43.89
C LYS A 547 29.92 35.57 45.39
N THR A 548 30.60 34.66 46.06
CA THR A 548 30.90 34.78 47.50
C THR A 548 31.81 35.98 47.75
N ASP A 549 32.84 36.15 46.94
CA ASP A 549 33.82 37.21 47.08
C ASP A 549 33.18 38.59 46.79
N GLU A 550 32.35 38.68 45.75
CA GLU A 550 31.66 39.92 45.38
C GLU A 550 30.59 40.33 46.42
N ASN A 551 29.95 39.36 47.09
CA ASN A 551 29.01 39.60 48.19
C ASN A 551 29.70 40.04 49.49
N GLU A 552 30.88 39.50 49.80
CA GLU A 552 31.69 39.97 50.92
C GLU A 552 32.12 41.44 50.73
N ILE A 553 32.51 41.82 49.50
CA ILE A 553 32.85 43.21 49.16
C ILE A 553 31.62 44.12 49.33
N LEU A 554 30.45 43.70 48.87
CA LEU A 554 29.21 44.48 49.03
C LEU A 554 28.85 44.69 50.51
N ASN A 555 29.02 43.67 51.34
CA ASN A 555 28.72 43.78 52.78
C ASN A 555 29.70 44.71 53.51
N ARG A 556 30.99 44.71 53.12
CA ARG A 556 31.98 45.67 53.66
C ARG A 556 31.71 47.11 53.24
N LEU A 557 31.25 47.34 52.01
CA LEU A 557 30.89 48.68 51.54
C LEU A 557 29.63 49.22 52.24
N LYS A 558 28.64 48.35 52.49
CA LYS A 558 27.43 48.73 53.26
C LYS A 558 27.75 49.09 54.71
N SER A 559 28.61 48.31 55.38
CA SER A 559 28.99 48.64 56.77
C SER A 559 29.75 49.97 56.87
N GLN A 560 30.52 50.34 55.85
CA GLN A 560 31.16 51.66 55.76
C GLN A 560 30.15 52.79 55.49
N GLN A 561 29.09 52.53 54.71
CA GLN A 561 28.01 53.49 54.49
C GLN A 561 27.26 53.80 55.80
N ASP A 562 26.89 52.77 56.56
CA ASP A 562 26.12 52.90 57.81
C ASP A 562 26.88 53.71 58.88
N THR A 563 28.22 53.70 58.85
CA THR A 563 29.04 54.50 59.78
C THR A 563 29.10 56.00 59.45
N LEU A 564 28.85 56.39 58.20
CA LEU A 564 28.98 57.78 57.71
C LEU A 564 27.64 58.54 57.64
N GLU A 565 26.51 57.81 57.60
CA GLU A 565 25.15 58.37 57.53
C GLU A 565 24.82 59.37 58.65
N PRO A 566 25.16 59.13 59.93
CA PRO A 566 24.86 60.06 61.04
C PRO A 566 25.65 61.39 60.99
N SER A 567 26.82 61.40 60.32
CA SER A 567 27.68 62.59 60.21
C SER A 567 27.19 63.56 59.13
N VAL A 568 26.58 63.04 58.05
CA VAL A 568 26.06 63.85 56.93
C VAL A 568 24.73 64.54 57.30
N GLU A 569 23.89 63.94 58.15
CA GLU A 569 22.71 64.60 58.71
C GLU A 569 23.09 65.84 59.55
N LYS A 570 24.20 65.78 60.30
CA LYS A 570 24.73 66.93 61.06
C LYS A 570 25.29 68.04 60.17
N TYR A 571 25.88 67.71 59.02
CA TYR A 571 26.41 68.68 58.05
C TYR A 571 25.31 69.57 57.45
N ASN A 572 24.18 68.99 57.07
CA ASN A 572 23.06 69.73 56.46
C ASN A 572 22.44 70.76 57.42
N VAL A 573 22.39 70.45 58.72
CA VAL A 573 21.86 71.35 59.78
C VAL A 573 22.81 72.53 60.10
N ILE A 574 24.12 72.35 59.94
CA ILE A 574 25.12 73.39 60.24
C ILE A 574 25.28 74.37 59.06
N LYS A 575 25.19 73.88 57.81
CA LYS A 575 25.27 74.71 56.60
C LYS A 575 24.18 75.78 56.54
N GLU A 576 22.96 75.42 56.94
CA GLU A 576 21.81 76.33 56.97
C GLU A 576 21.96 77.45 58.02
N LYS A 577 22.62 77.18 59.15
CA LYS A 577 22.90 78.18 60.21
C LYS A 577 23.93 79.23 59.79
N VAL A 578 24.94 78.86 58.98
CA VAL A 578 26.05 79.74 58.61
C VAL A 578 25.70 80.66 57.43
N GLU A 579 24.94 80.17 56.45
CA GLU A 579 24.61 80.95 55.24
C GLU A 579 23.47 81.95 55.45
N ILE A 580 22.57 81.72 56.42
CA ILE A 580 21.34 82.53 56.62
C ILE A 580 21.42 83.44 57.86
N GLN A 581 21.93 82.97 59.01
CA GLN A 581 21.83 83.73 60.28
C GLN A 581 22.98 84.72 60.55
N LEU A 582 24.18 84.50 59.97
CA LEU A 582 25.36 85.35 60.19
C LEU A 582 25.25 86.80 59.64
N PRO A 583 24.65 87.04 58.45
CA PRO A 583 24.53 88.39 57.90
C PRO A 583 23.54 89.27 58.67
N GLU A 584 22.48 88.67 59.22
CA GLU A 584 21.41 89.39 59.92
C GLU A 584 21.84 89.93 61.29
N LEU A 585 22.69 89.17 62.00
CA LEU A 585 23.22 89.55 63.32
C LEU A 585 24.19 90.73 63.25
N LYS A 586 25.03 90.82 62.21
CA LYS A 586 25.94 91.97 62.00
C LYS A 586 25.18 93.28 61.72
N LYS A 587 24.01 93.19 61.10
CA LYS A 587 23.16 94.36 60.80
C LYS A 587 22.49 94.92 62.07
N LYS A 588 22.05 94.03 62.98
CA LYS A 588 21.46 94.38 64.28
C LYS A 588 22.42 95.08 65.25
N LEU A 589 23.71 94.71 65.28
CA LEU A 589 24.71 95.35 66.15
C LEU A 589 24.92 96.85 65.80
N GLY A 590 24.93 97.17 64.50
CA GLY A 590 25.10 98.56 64.03
C GLY A 590 23.91 99.48 64.32
N GLU A 591 22.70 98.94 64.43
CA GLU A 591 21.49 99.70 64.78
C GLU A 591 21.39 99.98 66.29
N LEU A 592 21.91 99.07 67.12
CA LEU A 592 21.93 99.23 68.58
C LEU A 592 22.93 100.30 69.05
N GLN A 593 24.07 100.45 68.39
CA GLN A 593 25.06 101.48 68.72
C GLN A 593 24.59 102.91 68.43
N LYS A 594 23.65 103.11 67.48
CA LYS A 594 23.11 104.43 67.13
C LYS A 594 22.05 104.96 68.11
N LYS A 595 21.45 104.10 68.93
CA LYS A 595 20.41 104.48 69.92
C LYS A 595 20.98 104.89 71.28
N LEU A 596 22.30 104.84 71.46
CA LEU A 596 23.02 105.22 72.68
C LEU A 596 24.05 106.32 72.34
N ILE A 597 23.57 107.51 71.98
CA ILE A 597 24.36 108.75 72.00
C ILE A 597 23.74 109.59 73.14
N PRO A 598 24.55 110.11 74.08
CA PRO A 598 24.04 110.64 75.33
C PRO A 598 23.28 111.96 75.11
N LEU A 599 22.14 112.09 75.78
CA LEU A 599 21.65 113.37 76.28
C LEU A 599 22.06 113.49 77.75
#